data_AF-A0A923IE85-F1
#
_entry.id   AF-A0A923IE85-F1
#
_cell.length_a   1.000
_cell.length_b   1.000
_cell.length_c   1.000
_cell.angle_alpha   90.00
_cell.angle_beta   90.00
_cell.angle_gamma   90.00
#
_symmetry.space_group_name_H-M   'P 1'
#
loop_
_entity.id
_entity.type
_entity.pdbx_description
1 polymer ?
#
loop_
_entity_poly.entity_id
_entity_poly.type
_entity_poly.pdbx_seq_one_letter_code
_entity_poly.pdbx_strand_id
1 'polypeptide(L)'
;MDSLILELKKKIIETLNLIDVTPDDIDAEAQLIGGDLGLDSIDVLELVMMLEKDYGVEIDSKELGVKVFASVCALAAYVYDHKSTNKAA
;
A
#
# COMPACT_ATOMS: atom_id res chain seq x y z
N MET A 1 -0.08 -13.09 -6.94
CA MET A 1 0.47 -11.79 -6.48
C MET A 1 -0.45 -10.67 -6.97
N ASP A 2 -0.93 -10.78 -8.19
CA ASP A 2 -1.80 -9.84 -8.92
C ASP A 2 -3.10 -9.50 -8.18
N SER A 3 -3.75 -10.49 -7.56
CA SER A 3 -4.96 -10.25 -6.76
C SER A 3 -4.70 -9.38 -5.53
N LEU A 4 -3.54 -9.52 -4.88
CA LEU A 4 -3.16 -8.71 -3.73
C LEU A 4 -2.84 -7.28 -4.16
N ILE A 5 -2.15 -7.12 -5.30
CA ILE A 5 -1.89 -5.82 -5.90
C ILE A 5 -3.20 -5.08 -6.18
N LEU A 6 -4.17 -5.74 -6.84
CA LEU A 6 -5.46 -5.13 -7.15
C LEU A 6 -6.25 -4.74 -5.88
N GLU A 7 -6.22 -5.59 -4.85
CA GLU A 7 -6.84 -5.32 -3.55
C GLU A 7 -6.22 -4.09 -2.88
N LEU A 8 -4.88 -4.03 -2.85
CA LEU A 8 -4.15 -2.90 -2.29
C LEU A 8 -4.42 -1.60 -3.06
N LYS A 9 -4.45 -1.64 -4.39
CA LYS A 9 -4.80 -0.45 -5.20
C LYS A 9 -6.18 0.09 -4.85
N LYS A 10 -7.18 -0.79 -4.73
CA LYS A 10 -8.53 -0.39 -4.31
C LYS A 10 -8.52 0.22 -2.91
N LYS A 11 -7.85 -0.43 -1.96
CA LYS A 11 -7.73 0.10 -0.59
C LYS A 11 -7.01 1.43 -0.53
N ILE A 12 -5.96 1.65 -1.33
CA ILE A 12 -5.27 2.93 -1.44
C ILE A 12 -6.25 4.00 -1.91
N ILE A 13 -7.01 3.73 -2.97
CA ILE A 13 -8.03 4.65 -3.51
C ILE A 13 -9.11 4.96 -2.47
N GLU A 14 -9.59 3.95 -1.75
CA GLU A 14 -10.61 4.12 -0.71
C GLU A 14 -10.08 4.88 0.51
N THR A 15 -8.84 4.58 0.95
CA THR A 15 -8.21 5.20 2.12
C THR A 15 -7.89 6.66 1.85
N LEU A 16 -7.34 6.96 0.68
CA LEU A 16 -6.95 8.30 0.27
C LEU A 16 -8.07 9.06 -0.45
N ASN A 17 -9.24 8.43 -0.55
CA ASN A 17 -10.44 8.98 -1.17
C ASN A 17 -10.18 9.57 -2.58
N LEU A 18 -9.43 8.82 -3.40
CA LEU A 18 -9.06 9.20 -4.77
C LEU A 18 -10.23 8.94 -5.73
N ILE A 19 -11.25 9.80 -5.70
CA ILE A 19 -12.51 9.60 -6.44
C ILE A 19 -12.30 9.53 -7.97
N ASP A 20 -11.24 10.17 -8.49
CA ASP A 20 -10.93 10.26 -9.92
C ASP A 20 -9.94 9.17 -10.40
N VAL A 21 -9.43 8.33 -9.49
CA VAL A 21 -8.39 7.34 -9.80
C VAL A 21 -8.97 5.93 -9.73
N THR A 22 -8.70 5.13 -10.77
CA THR A 22 -9.08 3.71 -10.77
C THR A 22 -7.88 2.82 -10.43
N PRO A 23 -8.09 1.59 -9.94
CA PRO A 23 -6.97 0.66 -9.72
C PRO A 23 -6.26 0.24 -11.01
N ASP A 24 -6.81 0.56 -12.18
CA ASP A 24 -6.14 0.34 -13.47
C ASP A 24 -5.19 1.50 -13.81
N ASP A 25 -5.55 2.74 -13.43
CA ASP A 25 -4.69 3.93 -13.57
C ASP A 25 -3.42 3.88 -12.70
N ILE A 26 -3.50 3.21 -11.55
CA ILE A 26 -2.34 3.08 -10.66
C ILE A 26 -1.41 2.02 -11.23
N ASP A 27 -0.27 2.44 -11.78
CA ASP A 27 0.76 1.49 -12.18
C ASP A 27 1.45 0.89 -10.94
N ALA A 28 1.63 -0.44 -10.93
CA ALA A 28 2.16 -1.13 -9.76
C ALA A 28 3.67 -0.95 -9.58
N GLU A 29 4.39 -0.61 -10.66
CA GLU A 29 5.83 -0.34 -10.64
C GLU A 29 6.13 1.15 -10.53
N ALA A 30 5.15 2.02 -10.77
CA ALA A 30 5.31 3.46 -10.61
C ALA A 30 5.45 3.88 -9.14
N GLN A 31 6.02 5.07 -8.99
CA GLN A 31 6.21 5.68 -7.68
C GLN A 31 4.86 6.10 -7.09
N LEU A 32 4.52 5.59 -5.91
CA LEU A 32 3.31 5.99 -5.18
C LEU A 32 3.50 7.36 -4.52
N ILE A 33 4.57 7.53 -3.74
CA ILE A 33 4.87 8.78 -3.01
C ILE A 33 5.48 9.81 -3.93
N GLY A 34 4.92 11.03 -4.00
CA GLY A 34 5.45 12.08 -4.87
C GLY A 34 5.50 11.73 -6.35
N GLY A 35 4.76 10.70 -6.77
CA GLY A 35 4.52 10.34 -8.17
C GLY A 35 3.27 11.01 -8.71
N ASP A 36 2.64 10.40 -9.70
CA ASP A 36 1.47 10.94 -10.40
C ASP A 36 0.23 11.07 -9.49
N LEU A 37 0.15 10.19 -8.48
CA LEU A 37 -0.89 10.22 -7.45
C LEU A 37 -0.74 11.37 -6.45
N GLY A 38 0.41 12.06 -6.45
CA GLY A 38 0.65 13.20 -5.57
C GLY A 38 0.64 12.86 -4.08
N LEU A 39 0.94 11.61 -3.70
CA LEU A 39 0.86 11.20 -2.30
C LEU A 39 1.94 11.90 -1.47
N ASP A 40 1.49 12.51 -0.38
CA ASP A 40 2.31 13.22 0.58
C ASP A 40 2.66 12.34 1.79
N SER A 41 3.53 12.87 2.66
CA SER A 41 3.95 12.15 3.88
C SER A 41 2.80 11.83 4.84
N ILE A 42 1.66 12.52 4.72
CA ILE A 42 0.45 12.26 5.51
C ILE A 42 -0.28 11.03 4.98
N ASP A 43 -0.44 10.94 3.66
CA ASP A 43 -1.09 9.80 2.99
C ASP A 43 -0.36 8.50 3.30
N VAL A 44 0.97 8.54 3.32
CA VAL A 44 1.80 7.40 3.71
C VAL A 44 1.44 6.89 5.10
N LEU A 45 1.22 7.79 6.06
CA LEU A 45 0.87 7.43 7.43
C LEU A 45 -0.49 6.72 7.49
N GLU A 46 -1.49 7.22 6.75
CA GLU A 46 -2.81 6.58 6.66
C GLU A 46 -2.71 5.18 6.04
N LEU A 47 -1.90 5.03 4.99
CA LEU A 47 -1.67 3.72 4.37
C LEU A 47 -0.97 2.75 5.33
N VAL A 48 0.02 3.20 6.13
CA VAL A 48 0.65 2.38 7.18
C VAL A 48 -0.41 1.88 8.16
N MET A 49 -1.24 2.78 8.68
CA MET A 49 -2.29 2.43 9.64
C MET A 49 -3.32 1.47 9.04
N MET A 50 -3.65 1.62 7.75
CA MET A 50 -4.50 0.69 7.02
C MET A 50 -3.87 -0.71 6.95
N LEU A 51 -2.58 -0.81 6.65
CA LEU A 51 -1.89 -2.11 6.63
C LEU A 51 -1.85 -2.79 8.00
N GLU A 52 -1.55 -2.03 9.05
CA GLU A 52 -1.55 -2.53 10.42
C GLU A 52 -2.92 -3.07 10.81
N LYS A 53 -3.99 -2.34 10.46
CA LYS A 53 -5.36 -2.68 10.84
C LYS A 53 -5.98 -3.80 10.01
N ASP A 54 -5.80 -3.78 8.68
CA ASP A 54 -6.40 -4.77 7.78
C ASP A 54 -5.56 -6.04 7.62
N TYR A 55 -4.22 -5.90 7.66
CA TYR A 55 -3.30 -6.99 7.36
C TYR A 55 -2.47 -7.42 8.58
N GLY A 56 -2.46 -6.65 9.67
CA GLY A 56 -1.60 -6.92 10.83
C GLY A 56 -0.12 -6.72 10.53
N VAL A 57 0.19 -5.85 9.57
CA VAL A 57 1.55 -5.60 9.08
C VAL A 57 2.07 -4.31 9.67
N GLU A 58 3.06 -4.39 10.56
CA GLU A 58 3.70 -3.24 11.19
C GLU A 58 4.92 -2.78 10.39
N ILE A 59 5.13 -1.45 10.35
CA ILE A 59 6.28 -0.82 9.70
C ILE A 59 7.08 -0.08 10.77
N ASP A 60 8.05 -0.76 11.36
CA ASP A 60 8.90 -0.28 12.45
C ASP A 60 9.82 0.91 12.09
N SER A 61 10.00 1.21 10.81
CA SER A 61 11.01 2.19 10.37
C SER A 61 10.49 3.10 9.27
N LYS A 62 10.74 4.39 9.43
CA LYS A 62 10.40 5.40 8.40
C LYS A 62 11.05 5.09 7.05
N GLU A 63 12.30 4.63 7.05
CA GLU A 63 13.01 4.20 5.84
C GLU A 63 12.35 2.98 5.19
N LEU A 64 11.84 2.05 6.01
CA LEU A 64 11.10 0.88 5.53
C LEU A 64 9.77 1.31 4.93
N GLY A 65 9.03 2.20 5.59
CA GLY A 65 7.80 2.77 5.05
C GLY A 65 8.02 3.41 3.69
N VAL A 66 9.03 4.28 3.56
CA VAL A 66 9.35 4.90 2.25
C VAL A 66 9.67 3.86 1.18
N LYS A 67 10.34 2.74 1.53
CA LYS A 67 10.63 1.65 0.58
C LYS A 67 9.40 0.81 0.24
N VAL A 68 8.55 0.51 1.23
CA VAL A 68 7.33 -0.31 1.08
C VAL A 68 6.30 0.46 0.27
N PHE A 69 6.14 1.76 0.54
CA PHE A 69 5.29 2.66 -0.23
C PHE A 69 6.02 3.31 -1.41
N ALA A 70 7.18 2.78 -1.83
CA ALA A 70 7.82 3.25 -3.04
C ALA A 70 6.95 2.93 -4.26
N SER A 71 6.39 1.72 -4.32
CA SER A 71 5.49 1.25 -5.39
C SER A 71 4.48 0.26 -4.86
N VAL A 72 3.36 0.04 -5.58
CA VAL A 72 2.36 -0.96 -5.16
C VAL A 72 2.96 -2.37 -5.15
N CYS A 73 3.91 -2.65 -6.05
CA CYS A 73 4.61 -3.91 -6.07
C CYS A 73 5.42 -4.14 -4.79
N ALA A 74 6.17 -3.13 -4.32
CA ALA A 74 6.92 -3.20 -3.07
C ALA A 74 5.98 -3.39 -1.86
N LEU A 75 4.86 -2.66 -1.85
CA LEU A 75 3.81 -2.79 -0.84
C LEU A 75 3.23 -4.20 -0.82
N ALA A 76 2.83 -4.71 -1.98
CA ALA A 76 2.27 -6.05 -2.13
C ALA A 76 3.27 -7.14 -1.75
N ALA A 77 4.55 -6.98 -2.10
CA ALA A 77 5.60 -7.91 -1.70
C ALA A 77 5.78 -7.91 -0.18
N TYR A 78 5.82 -6.74 0.45
CA TYR A 78 5.96 -6.62 1.91
C TYR A 78 4.76 -7.23 2.65
N VAL A 79 3.55 -6.89 2.20
CA VAL A 79 2.31 -7.47 2.74
C VAL A 79 2.28 -8.98 2.50
N TYR A 80 2.68 -9.49 1.34
CA TYR A 80 2.71 -10.92 1.06
C TYR A 80 3.66 -11.68 1.99
N ASP A 81 4.84 -11.11 2.24
CA ASP A 81 5.84 -11.66 3.15
C ASP A 81 5.32 -11.71 4.60
N HIS A 82 4.67 -10.63 5.06
CA HIS A 82 4.21 -10.50 6.45
C HIS A 82 2.81 -11.10 6.72
N LYS A 83 1.94 -11.19 5.71
CA LYS A 83 0.57 -11.76 5.80
C LYS A 83 0.59 -13.28 6.03
N SER A 84 1.73 -13.94 5.83
CA SER A 84 1.92 -15.37 6.04
C SER A 84 1.79 -15.80 7.52
N THR A 85 1.62 -14.85 8.45
CA THR A 85 1.51 -15.14 9.89
C THR A 85 0.09 -15.06 10.45
N ASN A 86 -0.94 -14.65 9.68
CA ASN A 86 -2.30 -14.48 10.24
C ASN A 86 -3.44 -15.13 9.44
N LYS A 87 -3.20 -16.26 8.77
CA LYS A 87 -4.28 -17.13 8.28
C LYS A 87 -4.29 -18.46 9.02
N ALA A 88 -4.58 -18.41 10.32
CA ALA A 88 -4.95 -19.57 11.12
C ALA A 88 -5.90 -19.14 12.27
N ALA A 89 -7.19 -18.97 11.94
CA ALA A 89 -8.34 -19.26 12.81
C ALA A 89 -9.64 -19.15 12.01
#